data_AF-A0A011M6T7-F1
#
_entry.id   AF-A0A011M6T7-F1
#
_cell.length_a   1.000
_cell.length_b   1.000
_cell.length_c   1.000
_cell.angle_alpha   90.00
_cell.angle_beta   90.00
_cell.angle_gamma   90.00
#
_symmetry.space_group_name_H-M   'P 1'
#
loop_
_entity.id
_entity.type
_entity.pdbx_description
1 polymer ?
#
loop_
_entity_poly.entity_id
_entity_poly.type
_entity_poly.pdbx_seq_one_letter_code
_entity_poly.pdbx_strand_id
1 'polypeptide(L)'
;MRGFVRIDLSREAVPDATTLLQFRHLLEEKDLTKAVFAAINAQLTAQGLMMREGTIADATIIPAPPSVKNEAKARDPEMHQTKKGNQWHFGMKAHIGVDAESGLVHTVVGTAANVADVAQTAEVLHGEEKVVHLDAGYTGVEKREDLKDRDIDWQVATKRSKLKAIPKESQLGTLLRRLESVKASIRSKVEHPFHALAAMEEGADAIARKVVALAKGGDMSAARLVIERLVPVAKERPIFLALPDTGSAEGIAEAQNAILQAVAAGDLLPGEAATLAGIVEARRKAVETQELEQRISALEEMK
;
A
#
# COMPACT_ATOMS: atom_id res chain seq x y z
N MET A 1 -1.00 -8.54 -1.79
CA MET A 1 -1.11 -9.66 -0.84
C MET A 1 -0.25 -10.87 -1.21
N ARG A 2 -0.34 -11.49 -2.41
CA ARG A 2 0.48 -12.67 -2.79
C ARG A 2 1.99 -12.53 -2.53
N GLY A 3 2.61 -11.42 -2.97
CA GLY A 3 4.04 -11.16 -2.71
C GLY A 3 4.38 -10.72 -1.28
N PHE A 4 3.40 -10.21 -0.51
CA PHE A 4 3.60 -9.73 0.85
C PHE A 4 3.56 -10.88 1.87
N VAL A 5 2.63 -11.82 1.70
CA VAL A 5 2.48 -12.98 2.60
C VAL A 5 3.35 -14.17 2.14
N ARG A 6 4.04 -14.06 0.99
CA ARG A 6 4.85 -15.13 0.37
C ARG A 6 4.10 -16.47 0.18
N ILE A 7 2.78 -16.44 0.07
CA ILE A 7 1.97 -17.65 -0.19
C ILE A 7 2.06 -17.98 -1.68
N ASP A 8 2.65 -19.13 -1.98
CA ASP A 8 2.66 -19.72 -3.30
C ASP A 8 1.40 -20.58 -3.49
N LEU A 9 0.44 -20.08 -4.27
CA LEU A 9 -0.84 -20.75 -4.55
C LEU A 9 -0.69 -22.06 -5.33
N SER A 10 0.49 -22.34 -5.89
CA SER A 10 0.80 -23.61 -6.54
C SER A 10 1.28 -24.69 -5.56
N ARG A 11 1.63 -24.31 -4.32
CA ARG A 11 2.17 -25.21 -3.29
C ARG A 11 1.35 -25.23 -2.01
N GLU A 12 0.69 -24.13 -1.67
CA GLU A 12 0.00 -23.93 -0.41
C GLU A 12 -1.43 -23.40 -0.62
N ALA A 13 -2.37 -23.89 0.19
CA ALA A 13 -3.76 -23.45 0.17
C ALA A 13 -3.89 -22.04 0.77
N VAL A 14 -4.78 -21.22 0.20
CA VAL A 14 -5.11 -19.91 0.80
C VAL A 14 -5.78 -20.15 2.16
N PRO A 15 -5.34 -19.48 3.23
CA PRO A 15 -6.02 -19.52 4.51
C PRO A 15 -7.50 -19.17 4.33
N ASP A 16 -8.38 -20.03 4.85
CA ASP A 16 -9.81 -19.79 4.79
C ASP A 16 -10.24 -18.62 5.71
N ALA A 17 -11.51 -18.23 5.60
CA ALA A 17 -12.04 -17.10 6.38
C ALA A 17 -11.90 -17.33 7.89
N THR A 18 -12.02 -18.58 8.35
CA THR A 18 -11.90 -18.95 9.76
C THR A 18 -10.45 -18.80 10.24
N THR A 19 -9.48 -19.22 9.45
CA THR A 19 -8.05 -19.12 9.75
C THR A 19 -7.62 -17.65 9.84
N LEU A 20 -8.07 -16.81 8.90
CA LEU A 20 -7.81 -15.37 8.93
C LEU A 20 -8.45 -14.69 10.14
N LEU A 21 -9.66 -15.12 10.53
CA LEU A 21 -10.34 -14.62 11.71
C LEU A 21 -9.59 -14.98 13.00
N GLN A 22 -9.17 -16.24 13.15
CA GLN A 22 -8.39 -16.69 14.31
C GLN A 22 -7.05 -15.98 14.40
N PHE A 23 -6.37 -15.77 13.27
CA PHE A 23 -5.14 -14.99 13.23
C PHE A 23 -5.37 -13.54 13.68
N ARG A 24 -6.47 -12.91 13.24
CA ARG A 24 -6.84 -11.57 13.70
C ARG A 24 -7.07 -11.51 15.21
N HIS A 25 -7.83 -12.46 15.75
CA HIS A 25 -8.05 -12.55 17.21
C HIS A 25 -6.74 -12.74 17.98
N LEU A 26 -5.81 -13.52 17.44
CA LEU A 26 -4.48 -13.67 18.04
C LEU A 26 -3.71 -12.34 18.05
N LEU A 27 -3.78 -11.56 16.97
CA LEU A 27 -3.16 -10.23 16.93
C LEU A 27 -3.81 -9.25 17.92
N GLU A 28 -5.12 -9.33 18.10
CA GLU A 28 -5.91 -8.51 19.04
C GLU A 28 -5.57 -8.88 20.49
N GLU A 29 -5.62 -10.17 20.85
CA GLU A 29 -5.34 -10.67 22.21
C GLU A 29 -3.92 -10.31 22.68
N LYS A 30 -2.97 -10.25 21.74
CA LYS A 30 -1.57 -9.94 22.03
C LYS A 30 -1.20 -8.48 21.79
N ASP A 31 -2.16 -7.61 21.46
CA ASP A 31 -1.92 -6.19 21.11
C ASP A 31 -0.84 -5.98 20.02
N LEU A 32 -0.64 -6.98 19.14
CA LEU A 32 0.44 -6.99 18.16
C LEU A 32 0.22 -5.98 17.03
N THR A 33 -1.03 -5.64 16.72
CA THR A 33 -1.35 -4.61 15.72
C THR A 33 -0.76 -3.26 16.12
N LYS A 34 -0.90 -2.86 17.38
CA LYS A 34 -0.32 -1.62 17.94
C LYS A 34 1.20 -1.68 17.93
N ALA A 35 1.78 -2.81 18.35
CA ALA A 35 3.24 -2.98 18.39
C ALA A 35 3.87 -2.90 16.98
N VAL A 36 3.26 -3.56 16.00
CA VAL A 36 3.71 -3.51 14.59
C VAL A 36 3.58 -2.09 14.04
N PHE A 37 2.46 -1.42 14.29
CA PHE A 37 2.25 -0.05 13.84
C PHE A 37 3.30 0.91 14.44
N ALA A 38 3.55 0.80 15.74
CA ALA A 38 4.59 1.60 16.42
C ALA A 38 5.99 1.32 15.85
N ALA A 39 6.32 0.06 15.57
CA ALA A 39 7.61 -0.32 14.97
C ALA A 39 7.79 0.25 13.55
N ILE A 40 6.74 0.21 12.72
CA ILE A 40 6.76 0.80 11.38
C ILE A 40 6.98 2.31 11.48
N ASN A 41 6.23 3.00 12.34
CA ASN A 41 6.37 4.44 12.52
C ASN A 41 7.76 4.81 13.02
N ALA A 42 8.30 4.09 13.99
CA ALA A 42 9.67 4.30 14.47
C ALA A 42 10.71 4.18 13.35
N GLN A 43 10.56 3.20 12.46
CA GLN A 43 11.45 3.03 11.31
C GLN A 43 11.31 4.18 10.30
N LEU A 44 10.08 4.60 9.98
CA LEU A 44 9.82 5.73 9.07
C LEU A 44 10.39 7.03 9.64
N THR A 45 10.22 7.27 10.93
CA THR A 45 10.81 8.43 11.63
C THR A 45 12.33 8.39 11.62
N ALA A 46 12.95 7.23 11.91
CA ALA A 46 14.41 7.08 11.88
C ALA A 46 15.02 7.34 10.50
N GLN A 47 14.24 7.09 9.43
CA GLN A 47 14.63 7.38 8.05
C GLN A 47 14.32 8.83 7.62
N GLY A 48 13.75 9.66 8.50
CA GLY A 48 13.37 11.04 8.20
C GLY A 48 12.18 11.17 7.24
N LEU A 49 11.36 10.12 7.10
CA LEU A 49 10.22 10.10 6.18
C LEU A 49 8.93 10.68 6.79
N MET A 50 8.93 10.98 8.08
CA MET A 50 7.80 11.55 8.82
C MET A 50 8.25 12.81 9.55
N MET A 51 7.59 13.93 9.27
CA MET A 51 7.80 15.17 10.02
C MET A 51 7.04 15.11 11.35
N ARG A 52 7.58 15.77 12.38
CA ARG A 52 7.01 15.76 13.75
C ARG A 52 6.28 17.05 14.12
N GLU A 53 6.39 18.11 13.34
CA GLU A 53 5.88 19.43 13.77
C GLU A 53 4.54 19.80 13.13
N GLY A 54 4.14 19.15 12.03
CA GLY A 54 2.91 19.45 11.31
C GLY A 54 1.98 18.23 11.27
N THR A 55 0.77 18.35 11.82
CA THR A 55 -0.21 17.26 11.82
C THR A 55 -1.54 17.68 11.22
N ILE A 56 -2.15 16.79 10.45
CA ILE A 56 -3.55 16.86 10.03
C ILE A 56 -4.32 15.85 10.86
N ALA A 57 -5.40 16.30 11.51
CA ALA A 57 -6.30 15.42 12.23
C ALA A 57 -7.71 15.50 11.63
N ASP A 58 -8.25 14.33 11.27
CA ASP A 58 -9.61 14.21 10.74
C ASP A 58 -10.20 12.85 11.12
N ALA A 59 -11.52 12.70 10.94
CA ALA A 59 -12.23 11.48 11.30
C ALA A 59 -13.09 10.95 10.15
N THR A 60 -13.09 9.63 9.98
CA THR A 60 -13.98 8.93 9.04
C THR A 60 -14.84 7.91 9.76
N ILE A 61 -16.06 7.70 9.26
CA ILE A 61 -16.97 6.68 9.81
C ILE A 61 -16.60 5.34 9.19
N ILE A 62 -16.46 4.32 10.03
CA ILE A 62 -16.35 2.92 9.61
C ILE A 62 -17.72 2.28 9.85
N PRO A 63 -18.51 2.02 8.78
CA PRO A 63 -19.80 1.36 8.87
C PRO A 63 -19.65 -0.05 9.47
N ALA A 64 -20.63 -0.42 10.28
CA ALA A 64 -20.80 -1.78 10.74
C ALA A 64 -22.25 -2.22 10.51
N PRO A 65 -22.51 -3.51 10.25
CA PRO A 65 -23.87 -4.02 10.27
C PRO A 65 -24.42 -3.93 11.70
N PRO A 66 -25.68 -3.48 11.90
CA PRO A 66 -26.33 -3.45 13.21
C PRO A 66 -26.80 -4.85 13.63
N SER A 67 -25.90 -5.83 13.59
CA SER A 67 -26.16 -7.23 13.88
C SER A 67 -26.16 -7.49 15.38
N VAL A 68 -27.07 -8.35 15.81
CA VAL A 68 -27.10 -8.96 17.16
C VAL A 68 -26.82 -10.46 17.09
N LYS A 69 -26.42 -10.96 15.91
CA LYS A 69 -26.08 -12.38 15.68
C LYS A 69 -24.64 -12.65 16.12
N ASN A 70 -24.39 -12.46 17.41
CA ASN A 70 -23.17 -12.85 18.09
C ASN A 70 -23.53 -13.74 19.29
N GLU A 71 -22.52 -14.34 19.92
CA GLU A 71 -22.70 -15.22 21.08
C GLU A 71 -23.45 -14.53 22.24
N ALA A 72 -23.17 -13.24 22.45
CA ALA A 72 -23.82 -12.41 23.46
C ALA A 72 -25.27 -12.01 23.13
N LYS A 73 -25.75 -12.26 21.90
CA LYS A 73 -27.06 -11.84 21.38
C LYS A 73 -27.36 -10.34 21.59
N ALA A 74 -26.32 -9.51 21.61
CA ALA A 74 -26.39 -8.10 21.92
C ALA A 74 -25.69 -7.28 20.83
N ARG A 75 -26.01 -5.99 20.74
CA ARG A 75 -25.22 -5.09 19.89
C ARG A 75 -23.86 -4.88 20.53
N ASP A 76 -22.85 -4.73 19.69
CA ASP A 76 -21.53 -4.33 20.13
C ASP A 76 -21.59 -2.96 20.83
N PRO A 77 -21.13 -2.85 22.09
CA PRO A 77 -21.18 -1.60 22.86
C PRO A 77 -20.27 -0.50 22.29
N GLU A 78 -19.27 -0.85 21.47
CA GLU A 78 -18.39 0.12 20.81
C GLU A 78 -18.97 0.66 19.49
N MET A 79 -20.16 0.19 19.09
CA MET A 79 -20.83 0.56 17.85
C MET A 79 -22.07 1.41 18.11
N HIS A 80 -22.15 2.58 17.49
CA HIS A 80 -23.29 3.49 17.66
C HIS A 80 -23.74 4.13 16.34
N GLN A 81 -24.97 4.65 16.34
CA GLN A 81 -25.51 5.39 15.22
C GLN A 81 -25.07 6.86 15.24
N THR A 82 -24.81 7.40 14.06
CA THR A 82 -24.49 8.81 13.85
C THR A 82 -25.07 9.32 12.55
N LYS A 83 -25.28 10.63 12.43
CA LYS A 83 -25.82 11.25 11.22
C LYS A 83 -24.73 12.08 10.54
N LYS A 84 -24.38 11.72 9.29
CA LYS A 84 -23.46 12.52 8.45
C LYS A 84 -24.27 13.10 7.28
N GLY A 85 -24.35 14.43 7.22
CA GLY A 85 -25.25 15.11 6.27
C GLY A 85 -26.70 14.71 6.52
N ASN A 86 -27.37 14.13 5.52
CA ASN A 86 -28.75 13.63 5.66
C ASN A 86 -28.86 12.11 5.83
N GLN A 87 -27.74 11.40 5.91
CA GLN A 87 -27.70 9.93 5.99
C GLN A 87 -27.33 9.46 7.40
N TRP A 88 -28.00 8.40 7.85
CA TRP A 88 -27.68 7.72 9.10
C TRP A 88 -26.70 6.57 8.84
N HIS A 89 -25.70 6.45 9.69
CA HIS A 89 -24.70 5.39 9.68
C HIS A 89 -24.66 4.74 11.05
N PHE A 90 -24.39 3.43 11.11
CA PHE A 90 -24.13 2.68 12.34
C PHE A 90 -22.71 2.13 12.27
N GLY A 91 -21.93 2.25 13.33
CA GLY A 91 -20.58 1.70 13.40
C GLY A 91 -19.65 2.50 14.31
N MET A 92 -18.40 2.61 13.88
CA MET A 92 -17.32 3.33 14.57
C MET A 92 -16.94 4.61 13.82
N LYS A 93 -16.07 5.39 14.45
CA LYS A 93 -15.23 6.39 13.80
C LYS A 93 -13.77 6.02 14.00
N ALA A 94 -12.99 6.17 12.93
CA ALA A 94 -11.54 6.22 13.01
C ALA A 94 -11.11 7.68 12.96
N HIS A 95 -10.51 8.14 14.05
CA HIS A 95 -9.83 9.43 14.14
C HIS A 95 -8.37 9.20 13.79
N ILE A 96 -7.83 9.97 12.85
CA ILE A 96 -6.52 9.73 12.27
C ILE A 96 -5.66 10.98 12.39
N GLY A 97 -4.46 10.80 12.92
CA GLY A 97 -3.37 11.77 12.86
C GLY A 97 -2.45 11.43 11.70
N VAL A 98 -2.24 12.40 10.81
CA VAL A 98 -1.46 12.28 9.60
C VAL A 98 -0.39 13.37 9.56
N ASP A 99 0.84 13.02 9.22
CA ASP A 99 1.89 13.99 9.00
C ASP A 99 1.51 14.94 7.84
N ALA A 100 1.50 16.24 8.11
CA ALA A 100 1.06 17.26 7.18
C ALA A 100 1.95 17.37 5.94
N GLU A 101 3.22 16.96 6.02
CA GLU A 101 4.14 16.99 4.89
C GLU A 101 4.03 15.71 4.05
N SER A 102 4.29 14.54 4.63
CA SER A 102 4.34 13.27 3.90
C SER A 102 2.98 12.64 3.61
N GLY A 103 1.94 12.96 4.40
CA GLY A 103 0.65 12.26 4.34
C GLY A 103 0.67 10.87 4.99
N LEU A 104 1.72 10.51 5.73
CA LEU A 104 1.82 9.24 6.45
C LEU A 104 1.00 9.26 7.75
N VAL A 105 0.31 8.16 8.03
CA VAL A 105 -0.47 7.99 9.25
C VAL A 105 0.47 7.69 10.41
N HIS A 106 0.43 8.50 11.47
CA HIS A 106 1.21 8.26 12.69
C HIS A 106 0.34 7.79 13.84
N THR A 107 -0.96 8.14 13.86
CA THR A 107 -1.88 7.75 14.92
C THR A 107 -3.25 7.39 14.36
N VAL A 108 -3.88 6.35 14.91
CA VAL A 108 -5.27 5.97 14.63
C VAL A 108 -5.96 5.63 15.95
N VAL A 109 -7.11 6.25 16.19
CA VAL A 109 -7.95 6.00 17.36
C VAL A 109 -9.35 5.60 16.90
N GLY A 110 -9.80 4.43 17.33
CA GLY A 110 -11.15 3.94 17.07
C GLY A 110 -12.09 4.29 18.21
N THR A 111 -13.26 4.86 17.90
CA THR A 111 -14.32 5.11 18.89
C THR A 111 -15.70 4.77 18.32
N ALA A 112 -16.72 4.74 19.17
CA ALA A 112 -18.10 4.72 18.70
C ALA A 112 -18.42 5.92 17.79
N ALA A 113 -19.29 5.72 16.78
CA ALA A 113 -19.51 6.75 15.76
C ALA A 113 -20.24 8.02 16.24
N ASN A 114 -20.86 8.00 17.42
CA ASN A 114 -21.50 9.15 18.04
C ASN A 114 -20.51 10.07 18.78
N VAL A 115 -19.26 9.62 19.02
CA VAL A 115 -18.23 10.45 19.65
C VAL A 115 -17.90 11.64 18.75
N ALA A 116 -17.77 12.81 19.37
CA ALA A 116 -17.45 14.05 18.68
C ALA A 116 -15.96 14.07 18.29
N ASP A 117 -15.68 14.49 17.05
CA ASP A 117 -14.31 14.43 16.49
C ASP A 117 -13.34 15.30 17.29
N VAL A 118 -13.81 16.50 17.69
CA VAL A 118 -13.04 17.44 18.52
C VAL A 118 -12.65 16.86 19.88
N ALA A 119 -13.37 15.85 20.40
CA ALA A 119 -13.07 15.22 21.69
C ALA A 119 -11.86 14.28 21.62
N GLN A 120 -11.54 13.77 20.43
CA GLN A 120 -10.42 12.84 20.22
C GLN A 120 -9.16 13.53 19.70
N THR A 121 -9.18 14.86 19.51
CA THR A 121 -8.00 15.58 18.98
C THR A 121 -6.74 15.32 19.79
N ALA A 122 -6.78 15.34 21.13
CA ALA A 122 -5.57 15.12 21.93
C ALA A 122 -4.96 13.73 21.75
N GLU A 123 -5.79 12.70 21.55
CA GLU A 123 -5.38 11.31 21.40
C GLU A 123 -4.77 11.02 20.02
N VAL A 124 -5.16 11.78 18.99
CA VAL A 124 -4.59 11.62 17.64
C VAL A 124 -3.31 12.40 17.42
N LEU A 125 -2.89 13.23 18.37
CA LEU A 125 -1.62 13.96 18.34
C LEU A 125 -0.52 13.15 19.03
N HIS A 126 0.71 13.23 18.54
CA HIS A 126 1.87 12.56 19.11
C HIS A 126 2.65 13.46 20.10
N GLY A 127 2.31 14.74 20.23
CA GLY A 127 2.78 15.66 21.27
C GLY A 127 3.97 16.55 20.91
N GLU A 128 4.53 16.42 19.70
CA GLU A 128 5.65 17.27 19.21
C GLU A 128 5.17 18.34 18.20
N GLU A 129 3.85 18.45 17.99
CA GLU A 129 3.29 19.34 16.99
C GLU A 129 3.50 20.82 17.29
N LYS A 130 3.79 21.58 16.24
CA LYS A 130 3.80 23.04 16.22
C LYS A 130 2.63 23.62 15.45
N VAL A 131 2.13 22.90 14.44
CA VAL A 131 0.99 23.30 13.62
C VAL A 131 0.03 22.13 13.47
N VAL A 132 -1.26 22.36 13.69
CA VAL A 132 -2.30 21.34 13.52
C VAL A 132 -3.40 21.83 12.58
N HIS A 133 -3.66 21.07 11.52
CA HIS A 133 -4.67 21.36 10.50
C HIS A 133 -5.93 20.54 10.71
N LEU A 134 -7.09 21.22 10.81
CA LEU A 134 -8.36 20.57 11.18
C LEU A 134 -9.54 21.05 10.33
N ASP A 135 -10.60 20.25 10.31
CA ASP A 135 -11.87 20.64 9.72
C ASP A 135 -12.64 21.70 10.51
N ALA A 136 -13.61 22.34 9.84
CA ALA A 136 -14.51 23.28 10.48
C ALA A 136 -15.34 22.64 11.61
N GLY A 137 -15.49 21.31 11.61
CA GLY A 137 -16.06 20.53 12.72
C GLY A 137 -15.30 20.67 14.04
N TYR A 138 -14.02 21.01 14.01
CA TYR A 138 -13.13 21.15 15.18
C TYR A 138 -13.07 22.58 15.73
N THR A 139 -14.07 23.42 15.42
CA THR A 139 -14.12 24.79 15.94
C THR A 139 -14.09 24.79 17.47
N GLY A 140 -13.14 25.51 18.09
CA GLY A 140 -13.02 25.63 19.54
C GLY A 140 -12.10 24.61 20.20
N VAL A 141 -11.37 23.81 19.41
CA VAL A 141 -10.38 22.84 19.88
C VAL A 141 -9.32 23.47 20.79
N GLU A 142 -8.93 24.71 20.50
CA GLU A 142 -7.90 25.47 21.21
C GLU A 142 -8.29 25.81 22.65
N LYS A 143 -9.57 25.70 22.98
CA LYS A 143 -10.13 26.02 24.31
C LYS A 143 -10.31 24.80 25.19
N ARG A 144 -10.04 23.60 24.68
CA ARG A 144 -10.21 22.37 25.44
C ARG A 144 -9.18 22.26 26.55
N GLU A 145 -9.57 21.76 27.72
CA GLU A 145 -8.69 21.70 28.90
C GLU A 145 -7.43 20.85 28.69
N ASP A 146 -7.51 19.80 27.88
CA ASP A 146 -6.42 18.89 27.53
C ASP A 146 -5.46 19.43 26.44
N LEU A 147 -5.82 20.56 25.82
CA LEU A 147 -5.07 21.15 24.70
C LEU A 147 -4.69 22.63 24.90
N LYS A 148 -5.39 23.35 25.79
CA LYS A 148 -5.22 24.81 26.01
C LYS A 148 -3.80 25.23 26.40
N ASP A 149 -3.07 24.34 27.07
CA ASP A 149 -1.71 24.60 27.57
C ASP A 149 -0.63 24.19 26.55
N ARG A 150 -1.02 23.66 25.39
CA ARG A 150 -0.09 23.28 24.32
C ARG A 150 0.22 24.46 23.40
N ASP A 151 1.51 24.68 23.14
CA ASP A 151 2.01 25.69 22.20
C ASP A 151 1.89 25.19 20.74
N ILE A 152 0.66 25.25 20.21
CA ILE A 152 0.30 24.77 18.88
C ILE A 152 -0.42 25.88 18.10
N ASP A 153 -0.01 26.10 16.86
CA ASP A 153 -0.74 26.91 15.88
C ASP A 153 -1.90 26.11 15.26
N TRP A 154 -3.13 26.45 15.67
CA TRP A 154 -4.35 25.76 15.25
C TRP A 154 -4.89 26.32 13.93
N GLN A 155 -4.70 25.56 12.84
CA GLN A 155 -5.18 25.88 11.51
C GLN A 155 -6.54 25.21 11.22
N VAL A 156 -7.59 25.71 11.89
CA VAL A 156 -8.97 25.23 11.70
C VAL A 156 -9.60 25.85 10.44
N ALA A 157 -10.27 25.03 9.62
CA ALA A 157 -10.98 25.51 8.43
C ALA A 157 -12.18 26.39 8.80
N THR A 158 -12.40 27.45 8.03
CA THR A 158 -13.50 28.39 8.26
C THR A 158 -14.83 27.78 7.79
N LYS A 159 -15.87 27.87 8.61
CA LYS A 159 -17.22 27.43 8.22
C LYS A 159 -17.69 28.10 6.92
N ARG A 160 -18.21 27.30 6.00
CA ARG A 160 -18.68 27.75 4.67
C ARG A 160 -19.71 28.88 4.74
N SER A 161 -20.55 28.91 5.78
CA SER A 161 -21.53 29.99 5.99
C SER A 161 -20.86 31.34 6.25
N LYS A 162 -19.81 31.39 7.08
CA LYS A 162 -19.03 32.60 7.34
C LYS A 162 -18.29 33.09 6.09
N LEU A 163 -17.72 32.18 5.32
CA LEU A 163 -17.08 32.49 4.03
C LEU A 163 -18.06 33.05 2.98
N LYS A 164 -19.32 32.60 3.00
CA LYS A 164 -20.37 33.13 2.11
C LYS A 164 -20.85 34.53 2.49
N ALA A 165 -20.79 34.88 3.76
CA ALA A 165 -21.18 36.21 4.25
C ALA A 165 -20.20 37.32 3.81
N ILE A 166 -19.00 36.96 3.39
CA ILE A 166 -17.97 37.90 2.94
C ILE A 166 -18.05 38.07 1.41
N PRO A 167 -18.19 39.30 0.88
CA PRO A 167 -18.22 39.56 -0.56
C PRO A 167 -16.97 39.02 -1.26
N LYS A 168 -17.14 38.36 -2.40
CA LYS A 168 -16.03 37.72 -3.14
C LYS A 168 -15.13 38.74 -3.82
N GLU A 169 -15.72 39.86 -4.23
CA GLU A 169 -15.11 40.97 -4.94
C GLU A 169 -14.25 41.84 -4.00
N SER A 170 -14.43 41.71 -2.68
CA SER A 170 -13.58 42.37 -1.70
C SER A 170 -12.17 41.77 -1.69
N GLN A 171 -11.16 42.61 -1.48
CA GLN A 171 -9.76 42.18 -1.35
C GLN A 171 -9.60 41.18 -0.20
N LEU A 172 -10.25 41.43 0.94
CA LEU A 172 -10.29 40.52 2.08
C LEU A 172 -10.93 39.16 1.73
N GLY A 173 -12.06 39.17 1.02
CA GLY A 173 -12.75 37.95 0.60
C GLY A 173 -11.94 37.09 -0.38
N THR A 174 -11.15 37.71 -1.25
CA THR A 174 -10.23 37.00 -2.16
C THR A 174 -9.09 36.35 -1.39
N LEU A 175 -8.45 37.08 -0.47
CA LEU A 175 -7.35 36.57 0.33
C LEU A 175 -7.78 35.43 1.26
N LEU A 176 -8.94 35.56 1.91
CA LEU A 176 -9.48 34.50 2.79
C LEU A 176 -9.77 33.22 2.02
N ARG A 177 -10.33 33.29 0.80
CA ARG A 177 -10.56 32.09 -0.02
C ARG A 177 -9.26 31.44 -0.46
N ARG A 178 -8.22 32.22 -0.75
CA ARG A 178 -6.89 31.70 -1.05
C ARG A 178 -6.30 30.97 0.16
N LEU A 179 -6.38 31.57 1.35
CA LEU A 179 -5.94 30.93 2.60
C LEU A 179 -6.68 29.61 2.84
N GLU A 180 -8.00 29.60 2.73
CA GLU A 180 -8.81 28.39 2.92
C GLU A 180 -8.55 27.33 1.85
N SER A 181 -8.21 27.74 0.62
CA SER A 181 -7.76 26.82 -0.43
C SER A 181 -6.41 26.18 -0.09
N VAL A 182 -5.48 26.93 0.52
CA VAL A 182 -4.19 26.38 0.99
C VAL A 182 -4.42 25.40 2.13
N LYS A 183 -5.22 25.77 3.14
CA LYS A 183 -5.59 24.85 4.25
C LYS A 183 -6.22 23.56 3.72
N ALA A 184 -7.15 23.67 2.76
CA ALA A 184 -7.79 22.51 2.14
C ALA A 184 -6.80 21.64 1.34
N SER A 185 -5.84 22.26 0.64
CA SER A 185 -4.80 21.55 -0.10
C SER A 185 -3.81 20.80 0.80
N ILE A 186 -3.55 21.28 2.01
CA ILE A 186 -2.76 20.55 3.01
C ILE A 186 -3.60 19.39 3.53
N ARG A 187 -4.83 19.68 3.96
CA ARG A 187 -5.75 18.68 4.53
C ARG A 187 -6.08 17.54 3.58
N SER A 188 -6.11 17.76 2.26
CA SER A 188 -6.44 16.71 1.29
C SER A 188 -5.52 15.48 1.36
N LYS A 189 -4.34 15.59 1.98
CA LYS A 189 -3.45 14.44 2.26
C LYS A 189 -4.12 13.36 3.12
N VAL A 190 -5.01 13.73 4.06
CA VAL A 190 -5.74 12.76 4.92
C VAL A 190 -6.73 11.89 4.13
N GLU A 191 -7.15 12.34 2.95
CA GLU A 191 -8.08 11.58 2.10
C GLU A 191 -7.46 10.28 1.60
N HIS A 192 -6.12 10.20 1.46
CA HIS A 192 -5.44 8.99 1.02
C HIS A 192 -5.62 7.83 2.03
N PRO A 193 -5.30 8.00 3.33
CA PRO A 193 -5.66 7.04 4.37
C PRO A 193 -7.15 6.68 4.41
N PHE A 194 -8.05 7.66 4.25
CA PHE A 194 -9.49 7.40 4.23
C PHE A 194 -9.93 6.54 3.06
N HIS A 195 -9.39 6.78 1.86
CA HIS A 195 -9.64 5.93 0.70
C HIS A 195 -9.11 4.51 0.91
N ALA A 196 -7.94 4.36 1.54
CA ALA A 196 -7.39 3.05 1.87
C ALA A 196 -8.30 2.29 2.86
N LEU A 197 -8.80 2.96 3.91
CA LEU A 197 -9.76 2.39 4.87
C LEU A 197 -11.07 1.98 4.21
N ALA A 198 -11.65 2.85 3.38
CA ALA A 198 -12.87 2.56 2.63
C ALA A 198 -12.68 1.37 1.68
N ALA A 199 -11.52 1.27 1.01
CA ALA A 199 -11.18 0.15 0.16
C ALA A 199 -11.05 -1.16 0.97
N MET A 200 -10.39 -1.11 2.13
CA MET A 200 -10.27 -2.26 3.03
C MET A 200 -11.63 -2.77 3.52
N GLU A 201 -12.58 -1.86 3.78
CA GLU A 201 -13.96 -2.19 4.17
C GLU A 201 -14.75 -2.86 3.04
N GLU A 202 -14.70 -2.29 1.82
CA GLU A 202 -15.37 -2.85 0.65
C GLU A 202 -14.87 -4.28 0.35
N GLY A 203 -13.60 -4.58 0.69
CA GLY A 203 -12.97 -5.87 0.49
C GLY A 203 -12.43 -6.05 -0.93
N ALA A 204 -11.46 -6.96 -1.09
CA ALA A 204 -10.73 -7.15 -2.36
C ALA A 204 -11.68 -7.41 -3.55
N ASP A 205 -12.80 -8.10 -3.33
CA ASP A 205 -13.78 -8.41 -4.37
C ASP A 205 -14.62 -7.21 -4.79
N ALA A 206 -14.93 -6.28 -3.89
CA ALA A 206 -15.64 -5.06 -4.25
C ALA A 206 -14.71 -4.06 -4.93
N ILE A 207 -13.46 -3.93 -4.47
CA ILE A 207 -12.43 -3.17 -5.18
C ILE A 207 -12.25 -3.73 -6.59
N ALA A 208 -12.09 -5.05 -6.73
CA ALA A 208 -11.96 -5.70 -8.04
C ALA A 208 -13.19 -5.41 -8.94
N ARG A 209 -14.41 -5.50 -8.39
CA ARG A 209 -15.64 -5.15 -9.11
C ARG A 209 -15.68 -3.68 -9.53
N LYS A 210 -15.22 -2.77 -8.68
CA LYS A 210 -15.17 -1.32 -8.93
C LYS A 210 -14.14 -0.97 -10.00
N VAL A 211 -12.95 -1.57 -9.94
CA VAL A 211 -11.91 -1.45 -10.97
C VAL A 211 -12.44 -1.98 -12.31
N VAL A 212 -13.10 -3.13 -12.32
CA VAL A 212 -13.74 -3.67 -13.54
C VAL A 212 -14.84 -2.74 -14.06
N ALA A 213 -15.64 -2.13 -13.18
CA ALA A 213 -16.67 -1.17 -13.57
C ALA A 213 -16.08 0.11 -14.17
N LEU A 214 -15.01 0.66 -13.58
CA LEU A 214 -14.28 1.82 -14.10
C LEU A 214 -13.64 1.51 -15.47
N ALA A 215 -13.03 0.33 -15.61
CA ALA A 215 -12.50 -0.14 -16.89
C ALA A 215 -13.60 -0.21 -17.97
N LYS A 216 -14.77 -0.76 -17.63
CA LYS A 216 -15.95 -0.78 -18.53
C LYS A 216 -16.49 0.62 -18.84
N GLY A 217 -16.30 1.57 -17.94
CA GLY A 217 -16.68 2.98 -18.09
C GLY A 217 -15.68 3.83 -18.89
N GLY A 218 -14.60 3.25 -19.41
CA GLY A 218 -13.61 3.94 -20.24
C GLY A 218 -12.40 4.48 -19.49
N ASP A 219 -12.22 4.16 -18.20
CA ASP A 219 -10.98 4.48 -17.48
C ASP A 219 -9.85 3.57 -17.97
N MET A 220 -8.94 4.14 -18.76
CA MET A 220 -7.83 3.40 -19.38
C MET A 220 -6.80 2.90 -18.36
N SER A 221 -6.66 3.55 -17.20
CA SER A 221 -5.76 3.10 -16.14
C SER A 221 -6.32 1.87 -15.44
N ALA A 222 -7.62 1.87 -15.17
CA ALA A 222 -8.33 0.70 -14.64
C ALA A 222 -8.33 -0.45 -15.67
N ALA A 223 -8.56 -0.17 -16.95
CA ALA A 223 -8.52 -1.17 -18.02
C ALA A 223 -7.14 -1.84 -18.14
N ARG A 224 -6.07 -1.05 -18.09
CA ARG A 224 -4.69 -1.58 -18.07
C ARG A 224 -4.46 -2.52 -16.88
N LEU A 225 -4.88 -2.13 -15.68
CA LEU A 225 -4.73 -2.94 -14.47
C LEU A 225 -5.49 -4.27 -14.56
N VAL A 226 -6.66 -4.27 -15.22
CA VAL A 226 -7.45 -5.48 -15.48
C VAL A 226 -6.77 -6.38 -16.51
N ILE A 227 -6.25 -5.83 -17.60
CA ILE A 227 -5.57 -6.58 -18.67
C ILE A 227 -4.28 -7.25 -18.16
N GLU A 228 -3.44 -6.51 -17.43
CA GLU A 228 -2.20 -7.02 -16.84
C GLU A 228 -2.43 -8.17 -15.84
N ARG A 229 -3.65 -8.31 -15.32
CA ARG A 229 -4.04 -9.36 -14.36
C ARG A 229 -4.75 -10.55 -15.01
N LEU A 230 -5.57 -10.31 -16.03
CA LEU A 230 -6.32 -11.34 -16.77
C LEU A 230 -5.43 -12.07 -17.77
N VAL A 231 -4.51 -11.35 -18.40
CA VAL A 231 -3.57 -11.91 -19.37
C VAL A 231 -2.23 -12.01 -18.66
N PRO A 232 -1.83 -13.19 -18.17
CA PRO A 232 -0.48 -13.37 -17.68
C PRO A 232 0.49 -13.02 -18.80
N VAL A 233 1.38 -12.05 -18.58
CA VAL A 233 2.50 -11.80 -19.48
C VAL A 233 3.32 -13.09 -19.48
N ALA A 234 3.28 -13.84 -20.59
CA ALA A 234 4.15 -14.98 -20.79
C ALA A 234 5.58 -14.45 -20.80
N LYS A 235 6.25 -14.52 -19.65
CA LYS A 235 7.63 -14.01 -19.51
C LYS A 235 8.61 -14.86 -20.31
N GLU A 236 8.33 -16.15 -20.41
CA GLU A 236 9.15 -17.14 -21.10
C GLU A 236 8.23 -18.25 -21.64
N ARG A 237 8.66 -18.91 -22.72
CA ARG A 237 8.03 -20.13 -23.23
C ARG A 237 9.01 -21.29 -23.12
N PRO A 238 8.53 -22.54 -22.98
CA PRO A 238 9.40 -23.71 -23.07
C PRO A 238 10.08 -23.75 -24.44
N ILE A 239 11.39 -23.98 -24.46
CA ILE A 239 12.19 -24.16 -25.67
C ILE A 239 12.56 -25.63 -25.75
N PHE A 240 12.12 -26.31 -26.81
CA PHE A 240 12.45 -27.70 -27.09
C PHE A 240 13.52 -27.75 -28.18
N LEU A 241 14.77 -27.57 -27.78
CA LEU A 241 15.93 -27.67 -28.66
C LEU A 241 16.77 -28.88 -28.25
N ALA A 242 16.92 -29.84 -29.14
CA ALA A 242 17.85 -30.95 -28.94
C ALA A 242 19.28 -30.41 -29.14
N LEU A 243 20.08 -30.41 -28.07
CA LEU A 243 21.50 -30.06 -28.14
C LEU A 243 22.35 -31.34 -28.20
N PRO A 244 23.42 -31.35 -29.01
CA PRO A 244 24.40 -32.43 -29.04
C PRO A 244 25.18 -32.49 -27.73
N ASP A 245 25.99 -33.53 -27.55
CA ASP A 245 26.86 -33.65 -26.38
C ASP A 245 27.86 -32.49 -26.33
N THR A 246 27.91 -31.77 -25.22
CA THR A 246 28.78 -30.59 -25.02
C THR A 246 30.00 -30.91 -24.16
N GLY A 247 30.43 -32.17 -24.13
CA GLY A 247 31.64 -32.63 -23.46
C GLY A 247 32.95 -32.30 -24.18
N SER A 248 32.89 -31.90 -25.46
CA SER A 248 34.07 -31.59 -26.29
C SER A 248 33.92 -30.25 -27.02
N ALA A 249 35.04 -29.68 -27.48
CA ALA A 249 35.03 -28.45 -28.26
C ALA A 249 34.22 -28.57 -29.57
N GLU A 250 34.26 -29.75 -30.20
CA GLU A 250 33.48 -30.04 -31.41
C GLU A 250 31.97 -30.05 -31.12
N GLY A 251 31.55 -30.75 -30.05
CA GLY A 251 30.16 -30.79 -29.64
C GLY A 251 29.60 -29.44 -29.18
N ILE A 252 30.44 -28.57 -28.61
CA ILE A 252 30.08 -27.19 -28.30
C ILE A 252 29.84 -26.36 -29.58
N ALA A 253 30.68 -26.53 -30.61
CA ALA A 253 30.50 -25.85 -31.89
C ALA A 253 29.21 -26.32 -32.59
N GLU A 254 28.91 -27.62 -32.52
CA GLU A 254 27.65 -28.17 -33.02
C GLU A 254 26.43 -27.61 -32.26
N ALA A 255 26.52 -27.47 -30.93
CA ALA A 255 25.46 -26.87 -30.12
C ALA A 255 25.22 -25.39 -30.47
N GLN A 256 26.29 -24.61 -30.69
CA GLN A 256 26.17 -23.22 -31.15
C GLN A 256 25.51 -23.13 -32.54
N ASN A 257 25.88 -24.03 -33.45
CA ASN A 257 25.25 -24.09 -34.78
C ASN A 257 23.77 -24.49 -34.69
N ALA A 258 23.40 -25.43 -33.82
CA ALA A 258 22.01 -25.81 -33.60
C ALA A 258 21.14 -24.64 -33.11
N ILE A 259 21.68 -23.82 -32.19
CA ILE A 259 21.01 -22.58 -31.74
C ILE A 259 20.85 -21.60 -32.90
N LEU A 260 21.90 -21.39 -33.70
CA LEU A 260 21.85 -20.47 -34.86
C LEU A 260 20.83 -20.92 -35.91
N GLN A 261 20.78 -22.22 -36.22
CA GLN A 261 19.81 -22.78 -37.16
C GLN A 261 18.38 -22.63 -36.66
N ALA A 262 18.14 -22.82 -35.36
CA ALA A 262 16.81 -22.63 -34.79
C ALA A 262 16.36 -21.15 -34.81
N VAL A 263 17.29 -20.20 -34.70
CA VAL A 263 16.98 -18.77 -34.95
C VAL A 263 16.64 -18.53 -36.41
N ALA A 264 17.43 -19.10 -37.33
CA ALA A 264 17.22 -18.95 -38.77
C ALA A 264 15.89 -19.56 -39.24
N ALA A 265 15.48 -20.68 -38.63
CA ALA A 265 14.19 -21.34 -38.88
C ALA A 265 12.99 -20.59 -38.25
N GLY A 266 13.25 -19.63 -37.35
CA GLY A 266 12.22 -18.90 -36.61
C GLY A 266 11.66 -19.63 -35.39
N ASP A 267 12.25 -20.78 -35.04
CA ASP A 267 11.87 -21.56 -33.86
C ASP A 267 12.35 -20.92 -32.55
N LEU A 268 13.37 -20.05 -32.63
CA LEU A 268 14.00 -19.34 -31.52
C LEU A 268 14.08 -17.83 -31.80
N LEU A 269 13.72 -17.01 -30.81
CA LEU A 269 13.89 -15.56 -30.89
C LEU A 269 15.36 -15.17 -30.59
N PRO A 270 15.86 -14.04 -31.12
CA PRO A 270 17.24 -13.61 -30.89
C PRO A 270 17.62 -13.48 -29.40
N GLY A 271 16.72 -13.01 -28.55
CA GLY A 271 16.97 -12.91 -27.10
C GLY A 271 17.02 -14.26 -26.39
N GLU A 272 16.18 -15.22 -26.82
CA GLU A 272 16.20 -16.60 -26.32
C GLU A 272 17.51 -17.28 -26.73
N ALA A 273 17.95 -17.09 -27.97
CA ALA A 273 19.19 -17.62 -28.50
C ALA A 273 20.43 -17.04 -27.81
N ALA A 274 20.44 -15.73 -27.51
CA ALA A 274 21.51 -15.11 -26.74
C ALA A 274 21.68 -15.75 -25.35
N THR A 275 20.55 -16.08 -24.70
CA THR A 275 20.54 -16.75 -23.39
C THR A 275 21.09 -18.17 -23.50
N LEU A 276 20.63 -18.95 -24.48
CA LEU A 276 21.13 -20.31 -24.73
C LEU A 276 22.62 -20.33 -25.12
N ALA A 277 23.06 -19.39 -25.95
CA ALA A 277 24.46 -19.25 -26.33
C ALA A 277 25.35 -18.94 -25.11
N GLY A 278 24.85 -18.13 -24.17
CA GLY A 278 25.53 -17.88 -22.90
C GLY A 278 25.72 -19.15 -22.06
N ILE A 279 24.72 -20.04 -22.02
CA ILE A 279 24.82 -21.34 -21.33
C ILE A 279 25.88 -22.23 -21.99
N VAL A 280 25.89 -22.31 -23.33
CA VAL A 280 26.86 -23.10 -24.09
C VAL A 280 28.29 -22.54 -23.93
N GLU A 281 28.46 -21.22 -23.92
CA GLU A 281 29.77 -20.59 -23.70
C GLU A 281 30.30 -20.83 -22.26
N ALA A 282 29.42 -20.83 -21.26
CA ALA A 282 29.80 -21.21 -19.90
C ALA A 282 30.31 -22.66 -19.84
N ARG A 283 29.66 -23.57 -20.58
CA ARG A 283 30.11 -24.97 -20.72
C ARG A 283 31.47 -25.07 -21.40
N ARG A 284 31.72 -24.28 -22.46
CA ARG A 284 33.02 -24.23 -23.15
C ARG A 284 34.17 -23.87 -22.22
N LYS A 285 33.99 -22.82 -21.43
CA LYS A 285 35.00 -22.40 -20.44
C LYS A 285 35.28 -23.48 -19.40
N ALA A 286 34.26 -24.21 -18.97
CA ALA A 286 34.43 -25.31 -18.02
C ALA A 286 35.25 -26.47 -18.62
N VAL A 287 34.96 -26.87 -19.87
CA VAL A 287 35.72 -27.92 -20.57
C VAL A 287 37.18 -27.51 -20.79
N GLU A 288 37.42 -26.28 -21.25
CA GLU A 288 38.76 -25.75 -21.48
C GLU A 288 39.58 -25.70 -20.17
N THR A 289 38.95 -25.30 -19.05
CA THR A 289 39.60 -25.29 -17.74
C THR A 289 40.01 -26.70 -17.30
N GLN A 290 39.12 -27.68 -17.50
CA GLN A 290 39.39 -29.08 -17.14
C GLN A 290 40.52 -29.69 -17.99
N GLU A 291 40.57 -29.41 -19.29
CA GLU A 291 41.65 -29.86 -20.17
C GLU A 291 43.00 -29.25 -19.78
N LEU A 292 43.01 -27.98 -19.37
CA LEU A 292 44.23 -27.30 -18.90
C LEU A 292 44.72 -27.87 -17.57
N GLU A 293 43.83 -28.11 -16.60
CA GLU A 293 44.19 -28.75 -15.33
C GLU A 293 44.79 -30.15 -15.53
N GLN A 294 44.21 -30.94 -16.43
CA GLN A 294 44.74 -32.27 -16.79
C GLN A 294 46.14 -32.19 -17.41
N ARG A 295 46.36 -31.24 -18.33
CA ARG A 295 47.67 -31.02 -18.96
C ARG A 295 48.72 -30.54 -17.97
N ILE A 296 48.35 -29.64 -17.06
CA ILE A 296 49.24 -29.14 -16.02
C ILE A 296 49.64 -30.28 -15.09
N SER A 297 48.67 -31.07 -14.61
CA SER A 297 48.93 -32.22 -13.73
C SER A 297 49.87 -33.24 -14.38
N ALA A 298 49.65 -33.56 -15.66
CA ALA A 298 50.52 -34.47 -16.41
C ALA A 298 51.96 -33.94 -16.56
N LEU A 299 52.15 -32.62 -16.71
CA LEU A 299 53.47 -32.00 -16.78
C LEU A 299 54.17 -31.95 -15.43
N GLU A 300 53.42 -31.79 -14.33
CA GLU A 300 53.95 -31.81 -12.96
C GLU A 300 54.38 -33.22 -12.54
N GLU A 301 53.67 -34.27 -12.96
CA GLU A 301 54.07 -35.68 -12.73
C GLU A 301 55.32 -36.10 -13.53
N MET A 302 55.69 -35.36 -14.58
CA MET A 302 56.88 -35.64 -15.40
C MET A 302 58.16 -34.98 -14.86
N LYS A 303 58.09 -34.17 -13.79
CA LYS A 303 59.24 -33.53 -13.13
C LYS A 303 59.72 -34.33 -11.93
#